data_AF-A0A543NIX9-F1
#
_entry.id   AF-A0A543NIX9-F1
#
_cell.length_a   1.000
_cell.length_b   1.000
_cell.length_c   1.000
_cell.angle_alpha   90.00
_cell.angle_beta   90.00
_cell.angle_gamma   90.00
#
_symmetry.space_group_name_H-M   'P 1'
#
loop_
_entity.id
_entity.type
_entity.pdbx_description
1 polymer ?
#
loop_
_entity_poly.entity_id
_entity_poly.type
_entity_poly.pdbx_seq_one_letter_code
_entity_poly.pdbx_strand_id
1 'polypeptide(L)'
;MVDNGNRPDRNTRHPTGIRVVTGVIATACITLGPLGYLNGVMATTTRAAEWYTLGFGAAVGLPLLAAAIATVAGDRRAALWSLALLAWPVVFIIPIHLLLTGA
;
A
#
# COMPACT_ATOMS: atom_id res chain seq x y z
N MET A 1 45.84 -24.87 3.08
CA MET A 1 45.19 -23.74 3.75
C MET A 1 45.01 -22.64 2.70
N VAL A 2 43.91 -22.71 1.96
CA VAL A 2 43.50 -21.67 1.01
C VAL A 2 42.08 -21.34 1.42
N ASP A 3 41.95 -20.23 2.14
CA ASP A 3 40.69 -19.72 2.64
C ASP A 3 39.88 -19.26 1.43
N ASN A 4 38.85 -20.02 1.08
CA ASN A 4 37.96 -19.72 -0.03
C ASN A 4 37.36 -18.34 0.22
N GLY A 5 37.64 -17.39 -0.69
CA GLY A 5 37.16 -16.01 -0.70
C GLY A 5 35.65 -15.85 -0.83
N ASN A 6 34.87 -16.69 -0.15
CA ASN A 6 33.45 -16.52 0.09
C ASN A 6 33.30 -15.59 1.30
N ARG A 7 33.67 -14.31 1.12
CA ARG A 7 33.08 -13.29 1.99
C ARG A 7 31.60 -13.31 1.66
N PRO A 8 30.70 -13.71 2.58
CA PRO A 8 29.29 -13.43 2.36
C PRO A 8 29.24 -11.92 2.21
N ASP A 9 28.85 -11.47 1.02
CA ASP A 9 28.47 -10.10 0.78
C ASP A 9 27.40 -9.84 1.83
N ARG A 10 27.81 -9.21 2.95
CA ARG A 10 27.01 -9.11 4.16
C ARG A 10 25.88 -8.20 3.76
N ASN A 11 24.79 -8.79 3.30
CA ASN A 11 23.61 -8.12 2.80
C ASN A 11 23.23 -7.05 3.82
N THR A 12 23.64 -5.81 3.56
CA THR A 12 23.42 -4.64 4.43
C THR A 12 21.97 -4.17 4.33
N ARG A 13 21.12 -4.91 3.60
CA ARG A 13 19.66 -4.77 3.60
C ARG A 13 19.13 -5.13 4.98
N HIS A 14 19.18 -4.16 5.87
CA HIS A 14 18.62 -4.28 7.20
C HIS A 14 17.10 -4.50 7.04
N PRO A 15 16.55 -5.66 7.44
CA PRO A 15 15.14 -5.98 7.22
C PRO A 15 14.19 -4.95 7.83
N THR A 16 14.65 -4.21 8.86
CA THR A 16 13.92 -3.08 9.43
C THR A 16 13.65 -1.95 8.43
N GLY A 17 14.58 -1.60 7.54
CA GLY A 17 14.38 -0.50 6.58
C GLY A 17 13.20 -0.78 5.65
N ILE A 18 13.15 -1.99 5.09
CA ILE A 18 12.04 -2.44 4.25
C ILE A 18 10.73 -2.45 5.03
N ARG A 19 10.72 -2.97 6.26
CA ARG A 19 9.51 -2.98 7.10
C ARG A 19 8.99 -1.59 7.43
N VAL A 20 9.88 -0.63 7.68
CA VAL A 20 9.52 0.77 7.90
C VAL A 20 8.89 1.35 6.64
N VAL A 21 9.53 1.18 5.48
CA VAL A 21 9.00 1.66 4.20
C VAL A 21 7.63 1.03 3.89
N THR A 22 7.51 -0.30 3.97
CA THR A 22 6.24 -1.01 3.77
C THR A 22 5.18 -0.54 4.77
N GLY A 23 5.55 -0.28 6.02
CA GLY A 23 4.65 0.25 7.05
C GLY A 23 4.15 1.66 6.74
N VAL A 24 5.03 2.56 6.28
CA VAL A 24 4.64 3.91 5.83
C VAL A 24 3.70 3.84 4.64
N ILE A 25 4.01 3.01 3.64
CA ILE A 25 3.17 2.82 2.46
C ILE A 25 1.81 2.23 2.85
N ALA A 26 1.77 1.24 3.73
CA ALA A 26 0.54 0.67 4.25
C ALA A 26 -0.31 1.71 4.99
N THR A 27 0.32 2.57 5.79
CA THR A 27 -0.36 3.66 6.52
C THR A 27 -0.97 4.67 5.54
N ALA A 28 -0.21 5.06 4.52
CA ALA A 28 -0.69 5.94 3.46
C ALA A 28 -1.87 5.30 2.69
N CYS A 29 -1.80 4.01 2.37
CA CYS A 29 -2.91 3.27 1.76
C CYS A 29 -4.18 3.29 2.63
N ILE A 30 -4.03 2.98 3.93
CA ILE A 30 -5.16 2.91 4.87
C ILE A 30 -5.86 4.25 5.02
N THR A 31 -5.12 5.36 4.95
CA THR A 31 -5.62 6.71 5.19
C THR A 31 -6.06 7.42 3.92
N LEU A 32 -5.19 7.49 2.90
CA LEU A 32 -5.45 8.26 1.68
C LEU A 32 -6.46 7.58 0.75
N GLY A 33 -6.57 6.24 0.78
CA GLY A 33 -7.56 5.51 0.00
C GLY A 33 -9.01 5.92 0.33
N PRO A 34 -9.46 5.76 1.60
CA PRO A 34 -10.78 6.20 2.04
C PRO A 34 -11.01 7.69 1.85
N LEU A 35 -10.01 8.54 2.14
CA LEU A 35 -10.14 9.99 1.96
C LEU A 35 -10.32 10.37 0.49
N GLY A 36 -9.53 9.78 -0.42
CA GLY A 36 -9.66 10.01 -1.86
C GLY A 36 -11.01 9.54 -2.38
N TYR A 37 -11.47 8.37 -1.93
CA TYR A 37 -12.79 7.86 -2.32
C TYR A 37 -13.94 8.74 -1.82
N LEU A 38 -13.93 9.11 -0.54
CA LEU A 38 -14.96 9.95 0.06
C LEU A 38 -15.02 11.33 -0.64
N ASN A 39 -13.88 11.97 -0.87
CA ASN A 39 -13.84 13.23 -1.61
C ASN A 39 -14.32 13.06 -3.06
N GLY A 40 -14.03 11.92 -3.70
CA GLY A 40 -14.53 11.62 -5.04
C GLY A 40 -16.05 11.48 -5.11
N VAL A 41 -16.66 10.86 -4.08
CA VAL A 41 -18.11 10.76 -3.95
C VAL A 41 -18.75 12.12 -3.65
N MET A 42 -18.11 12.95 -2.82
CA MET A 42 -18.63 14.27 -2.46
C MET A 42 -18.36 15.36 -3.50
N ALA A 43 -17.45 15.13 -4.45
CA ALA A 43 -17.06 16.14 -5.43
C ALA A 43 -18.12 16.35 -6.51
N THR A 44 -18.37 17.62 -6.85
CA THR A 44 -19.10 17.99 -8.07
C THR A 44 -18.25 17.66 -9.31
N THR A 45 -18.92 17.22 -10.38
CA THR A 45 -18.43 16.46 -11.56
C THR A 45 -17.00 16.72 -12.08
N THR A 46 -16.47 17.94 -12.04
CA THR A 46 -15.14 18.25 -12.60
C THR A 46 -13.96 17.77 -11.78
N ARG A 47 -14.09 17.62 -10.45
CA ARG A 47 -12.97 17.17 -9.57
C ARG A 47 -13.06 15.73 -9.11
N ALA A 48 -14.18 15.06 -9.38
CA ALA A 48 -14.40 13.69 -8.93
C ALA A 48 -13.34 12.73 -9.49
N ALA A 49 -12.97 12.88 -10.77
CA ALA A 49 -11.98 12.03 -11.42
C ALA A 49 -10.58 12.13 -10.78
N GLU A 50 -10.16 13.32 -10.36
CA GLU A 50 -8.88 13.54 -9.67
C GLU A 50 -8.86 12.79 -8.33
N TRP A 51 -9.92 12.94 -7.55
CA TRP A 51 -10.05 12.26 -6.26
C TRP A 51 -10.13 10.74 -6.38
N TYR A 52 -10.86 10.22 -7.37
CA TYR A 52 -10.88 8.78 -7.65
C TYR A 52 -9.50 8.26 -8.09
N THR A 53 -8.77 9.03 -8.89
CA THR A 53 -7.40 8.66 -9.33
C THR A 53 -6.44 8.62 -8.14
N LEU A 54 -6.47 9.64 -7.28
CA LEU A 54 -5.66 9.70 -6.06
C LEU A 54 -6.03 8.57 -5.09
N GLY A 55 -7.33 8.36 -4.87
CA GLY A 55 -7.83 7.28 -4.01
C GLY A 55 -7.45 5.90 -4.53
N PHE A 56 -7.55 5.65 -5.83
CA PHE A 56 -7.11 4.41 -6.46
C PHE A 56 -5.60 4.21 -6.35
N GLY A 57 -4.80 5.25 -6.64
CA GLY A 57 -3.35 5.21 -6.51
C GLY A 57 -2.91 4.86 -5.08
N ALA A 58 -3.57 5.45 -4.09
CA ALA A 58 -3.32 5.16 -2.68
C ALA A 58 -3.79 3.76 -2.25
N ALA A 59 -4.99 3.32 -2.67
CA ALA A 59 -5.58 2.08 -2.17
C ALA A 59 -5.14 0.82 -2.94
N VAL A 60 -4.62 0.97 -4.17
CA VAL A 60 -4.21 -0.15 -5.03
C VAL A 60 -2.75 -0.01 -5.45
N GLY A 61 -2.35 1.16 -5.92
CA GLY A 61 -0.98 1.41 -6.39
C GLY A 61 0.07 1.26 -5.29
N LEU A 62 -0.16 1.87 -4.13
CA LEU A 62 0.75 1.80 -2.99
C LEU A 62 0.93 0.36 -2.44
N PRO A 63 -0.14 -0.44 -2.22
CA PRO A 63 0.01 -1.86 -1.89
C PRO A 63 0.85 -2.66 -2.89
N LEU A 64 0.64 -2.46 -4.20
CA LEU A 64 1.43 -3.13 -5.23
C LEU A 64 2.90 -2.70 -5.21
N LEU A 65 3.15 -1.40 -5.02
CA LEU A 65 4.51 -0.86 -4.86
C LEU A 65 5.21 -1.45 -3.63
N ALA A 66 4.53 -1.50 -2.48
CA ALA A 66 5.06 -2.11 -1.26
C ALA A 66 5.35 -3.60 -1.44
N ALA A 67 4.46 -4.34 -2.13
CA ALA A 67 4.67 -5.74 -2.46
C ALA A 67 5.91 -5.92 -3.34
N ALA A 68 6.08 -5.09 -4.37
CA ALA A 68 7.25 -5.12 -5.26
C ALA A 68 8.56 -4.81 -4.53
N ILE A 69 8.57 -3.82 -3.63
CA ILE A 69 9.74 -3.52 -2.80
C ILE A 69 10.07 -4.71 -1.89
N ALA A 70 9.06 -5.30 -1.25
CA ALA A 70 9.23 -6.44 -0.36
C ALA A 70 9.70 -7.71 -1.08
N THR A 71 9.27 -7.96 -2.32
CA THR A 71 9.75 -9.10 -3.12
C THR A 71 11.21 -8.93 -3.52
N VAL A 72 11.62 -7.74 -3.99
CA VAL A 72 13.02 -7.43 -4.31
C VAL A 72 13.91 -7.56 -3.07
N ALA A 73 13.35 -7.27 -1.89
CA ALA A 73 14.02 -7.40 -0.61
C ALA A 73 14.08 -8.83 -0.05
N GLY A 74 13.34 -9.79 -0.61
CA GLY A 74 13.25 -11.15 -0.10
C GLY A 74 12.36 -11.31 1.15
N ASP A 75 11.56 -10.30 1.54
CA ASP A 75 10.61 -10.40 2.66
C ASP A 75 9.23 -10.87 2.14
N ARG A 76 9.08 -12.19 2.00
CA ARG A 76 7.82 -12.80 1.54
C ARG A 76 6.62 -12.43 2.40
N ARG A 77 6.82 -12.29 3.72
CA ARG A 77 5.73 -11.97 4.64
C ARG A 77 5.24 -10.54 4.41
N ALA A 78 6.16 -9.57 4.33
CA ALA A 78 5.80 -8.18 4.01
C ALA A 78 5.11 -8.05 2.64
N ALA A 79 5.54 -8.82 1.63
CA ALA A 79 4.90 -8.84 0.32
C ALA A 79 3.45 -9.34 0.40
N LEU A 80 3.20 -10.46 1.09
CA LEU A 80 1.85 -11.00 1.26
C LEU A 80 0.93 -10.06 2.03
N TRP A 81 1.41 -9.43 3.10
CA TRP A 81 0.64 -8.42 3.84
C TRP A 81 0.32 -7.19 3.00
N SER A 82 1.26 -6.76 2.15
CA SER A 82 1.02 -5.67 1.21
C SER A 82 -0.08 -6.06 0.21
N LEU A 83 -0.07 -7.28 -0.33
CA LEU A 83 -1.14 -7.77 -1.21
C LEU A 83 -2.49 -7.90 -0.50
N ALA A 84 -2.51 -8.27 0.78
CA ALA A 84 -3.75 -8.34 1.56
C ALA A 84 -4.44 -6.97 1.67
N LEU A 85 -3.68 -5.86 1.64
CA LEU A 85 -4.26 -4.51 1.61
C LEU A 85 -5.07 -4.21 0.34
N LEU A 86 -4.95 -5.00 -0.73
CA LEU A 86 -5.82 -4.87 -1.91
C LEU A 86 -7.30 -5.17 -1.60
N ALA A 87 -7.59 -5.82 -0.47
CA ALA A 87 -8.97 -5.98 0.01
C ALA A 87 -9.52 -4.71 0.69
N TRP A 88 -8.65 -3.76 1.07
CA TRP A 88 -9.03 -2.54 1.79
C TRP A 88 -10.11 -1.68 1.09
N PRO A 89 -10.11 -1.50 -0.25
CA PRO A 89 -11.20 -0.84 -0.97
C PRO A 89 -12.59 -1.36 -0.61
N VAL A 90 -12.76 -2.67 -0.54
CA VAL A 90 -14.05 -3.28 -0.18
C VAL A 90 -14.46 -2.87 1.24
N VAL A 91 -13.50 -2.84 2.16
CA VAL A 91 -13.73 -2.52 3.58
C VAL A 91 -14.18 -1.08 3.80
N PHE A 92 -13.68 -0.10 3.03
CA PHE A 92 -14.09 1.30 3.21
C PHE A 92 -15.21 1.74 2.26
N ILE A 93 -15.33 1.17 1.05
CA ILE A 93 -16.39 1.55 0.10
C ILE A 93 -17.77 1.17 0.64
N ILE A 94 -17.92 -0.04 1.17
CA ILE A 94 -19.20 -0.53 1.72
C ILE A 94 -19.75 0.41 2.80
N PRO A 95 -19.04 0.70 3.91
CA PRO A 95 -19.57 1.58 4.95
C PRO A 95 -19.77 3.01 4.46
N ILE A 96 -18.92 3.54 3.57
CA ILE A 96 -19.13 4.87 2.99
C ILE A 96 -20.48 4.95 2.27
N HIS A 97 -20.80 3.97 1.41
CA HIS A 97 -22.09 3.93 0.73
C HIS A 97 -23.26 3.69 1.70
N LEU A 98 -23.11 2.79 2.68
CA LEU A 98 -24.16 2.58 3.68
C LEU A 98 -24.47 3.85 4.48
N LEU A 99 -23.44 4.64 4.83
CA LEU A 99 -23.60 5.90 5.57
C LEU A 99 -24.16 7.02 4.69
N LEU A 100 -23.80 7.09 3.42
CA LEU A 100 -24.27 8.13 2.50
C LEU A 100 -25.65 7.86 1.88
N THR A 101 -26.05 6.59 1.77
CA THR A 101 -27.38 6.20 1.25
C THR A 101 -28.43 6.04 2.35
N GLY A 102 -28.00 5.81 3.60
CA GLY A 102 -28.89 5.75 4.76
C GLY A 102 -29.15 7.10 5.44
N ALA A 103 -28.52 8.19 4.98
CA ALA A 103 -28.74 9.56 5.42
C ALA A 103 -29.68 10.31 4.46
#